data_AF-A0A397BPK9-F1
#
_entry.id   AF-A0A397BPK9-F1
#
_cell.length_a   1.000
_cell.length_b   1.000
_cell.length_c   1.000
_cell.angle_alpha   90.00
_cell.angle_beta   90.00
_cell.angle_gamma   90.00
#
_symmetry.space_group_name_H-M   'P 1'
#
loop_
_entity.id
_entity.type
_entity.pdbx_description
1 polymer ?
#
loop_
_entity_poly.entity_id
_entity_poly.type
_entity_poly.pdbx_seq_one_letter_code
_entity_poly.pdbx_strand_id
1 'polypeptide(L)'
;VDERRDVRSTDEDGGGEDQSPSEWSIGSPLSDNQSFLQPDAAPAAAAPVIAFRERWADKQDRLRRLSPYGTLPGWRVVPVIVKSHDDLRQEQFAAQIIAQCHHIFVDAQLPLSLRPYAVLATSATSGLIEAVPDTVSLDSLKKNDPDYKSLLDFYERYFGSPTGSRFKRARVNFIQSLSAYSILCFVFQIKDRHNGNILLDALGHIIHIDFGFLFTNSPGGNIGFESAPFKLTDEFVELMDGPRSKLFREFRSLCVKAYWALHKNMDKLLLLVEMMLVNDQAELRLPCFSRGKKATMDGLRQRLNPGLGKVACQEFVNDLVDQSLDNWRTRWYDKYQYCCMGIL
;
A
#
# COMPACT_ATOMS: atom_id res chain seq x y z
N VAL A 1 -48.98 -27.72 61.15
CA VAL A 1 -49.59 -26.49 61.70
C VAL A 1 -48.82 -25.37 61.02
N ASP A 2 -49.27 -24.62 60.03
CA ASP A 2 -50.57 -24.30 59.40
C ASP A 2 -50.19 -23.76 57.98
N GLU A 3 -50.83 -24.11 56.85
CA GLU A 3 -51.95 -23.40 56.18
C GLU A 3 -51.90 -21.85 56.30
N ARG A 4 -52.31 -20.97 55.36
CA ARG A 4 -52.76 -20.89 53.96
C ARG A 4 -53.06 -19.37 53.72
N ARG A 5 -52.77 -18.86 52.50
CA ARG A 5 -53.60 -17.93 51.67
C ARG A 5 -53.77 -16.40 51.92
N ASP A 6 -54.00 -15.77 50.75
CA ASP A 6 -54.60 -14.47 50.34
C ASP A 6 -53.63 -13.29 50.13
N VAL A 7 -53.30 -12.78 48.92
CA VAL A 7 -53.97 -12.43 47.64
C VAL A 7 -54.70 -11.07 47.61
N ARG A 8 -54.15 -10.11 46.83
CA ARG A 8 -54.78 -9.03 46.03
C ARG A 8 -53.66 -8.43 45.13
N SER A 9 -53.59 -8.60 43.80
CA SER A 9 -54.46 -8.25 42.64
C SER A 9 -54.36 -6.77 42.19
N THR A 10 -54.25 -6.60 40.85
CA THR A 10 -54.21 -5.42 39.93
C THR A 10 -52.82 -4.80 39.68
N ASP A 11 -52.24 -4.71 38.47
CA ASP A 11 -52.77 -4.78 37.09
C ASP A 11 -51.71 -5.25 36.06
N GLU A 12 -52.23 -5.69 34.91
CA GLU A 12 -51.58 -6.20 33.70
C GLU A 12 -51.03 -5.08 32.78
N ASP A 13 -49.90 -5.35 32.13
CA ASP A 13 -49.58 -5.14 30.70
C ASP A 13 -48.05 -5.37 30.55
N GLY A 14 -47.49 -6.24 29.72
CA GLY A 14 -47.97 -6.80 28.47
C GLY A 14 -47.11 -6.27 27.32
N GLY A 15 -45.93 -6.87 27.06
CA GLY A 15 -45.13 -6.55 25.87
C GLY A 15 -43.67 -6.98 25.97
N GLY A 16 -43.37 -8.23 25.59
CA GLY A 16 -42.00 -8.69 25.36
C GLY A 16 -41.48 -8.20 24.01
N GLU A 17 -40.23 -7.72 23.99
CA GLU A 17 -39.49 -7.49 22.75
C GLU A 17 -38.45 -8.59 22.55
N ASP A 18 -38.64 -9.29 21.44
CA ASP A 18 -37.71 -10.20 20.78
C ASP A 18 -36.33 -9.56 20.59
N GLN A 19 -35.29 -10.13 21.21
CA GLN A 19 -33.91 -9.86 20.80
C GLN A 19 -33.49 -10.87 19.74
N SER A 20 -33.63 -10.48 18.48
CA SER A 20 -32.95 -11.11 17.35
C SER A 20 -31.46 -10.74 17.34
N PRO A 21 -30.55 -11.63 16.88
CA PRO A 21 -29.12 -11.39 16.91
C PRO A 21 -28.73 -10.43 15.78
N SER A 22 -28.18 -9.27 16.15
CA SER A 22 -27.78 -8.21 15.22
C SER A 22 -26.73 -8.68 14.20
N GLU A 23 -27.04 -8.43 12.94
CA GLU A 23 -26.27 -8.73 11.75
C GLU A 23 -24.88 -8.06 11.73
N TRP A 24 -23.94 -8.77 11.12
CA TRP A 24 -22.56 -8.36 10.91
C TRP A 24 -22.50 -7.22 9.88
N SER A 25 -22.34 -5.99 10.37
CA SER A 25 -22.09 -4.82 9.51
C SER A 25 -20.64 -4.80 9.03
N ILE A 26 -20.45 -4.97 7.72
CA ILE A 26 -19.18 -4.74 7.03
C ILE A 26 -18.76 -3.27 7.26
N GLY A 27 -17.55 -3.09 7.79
CA GLY A 27 -17.04 -1.83 8.32
C GLY A 27 -17.17 -0.63 7.38
N SER A 28 -17.51 0.51 7.99
CA SER A 28 -17.52 1.83 7.37
C SER A 28 -16.17 2.16 6.73
N PRO A 29 -16.13 2.83 5.56
CA PRO A 29 -14.89 3.32 4.99
C PRO A 29 -14.39 4.48 5.87
N LEU A 30 -13.33 4.22 6.65
CA LEU A 30 -12.39 5.15 7.27
C LEU A 30 -12.84 6.62 7.25
N SER A 31 -13.67 7.01 8.21
CA SER A 31 -13.87 8.40 8.58
C SER A 31 -12.95 8.77 9.73
N ASP A 32 -12.27 9.91 9.54
CA ASP A 32 -11.76 10.80 10.57
C ASP A 32 -10.45 10.44 11.26
N ASN A 33 -9.36 10.70 10.52
CA ASN A 33 -8.24 11.43 11.09
C ASN A 33 -7.71 12.51 10.11
N GLN A 34 -8.63 13.35 9.61
CA GLN A 34 -8.34 14.55 8.80
C GLN A 34 -8.49 15.86 9.61
N SER A 35 -8.29 15.84 10.92
CA SER A 35 -8.15 17.09 11.67
C SER A 35 -6.68 17.52 11.65
N PHE A 36 -6.45 18.79 11.25
CA PHE A 36 -5.15 19.48 11.05
C PHE A 36 -4.48 19.37 9.66
N LEU A 37 -5.23 19.73 8.61
CA LEU A 37 -4.65 20.17 7.33
C LEU A 37 -5.07 21.61 7.05
N GLN A 38 -4.28 22.58 7.54
CA GLN A 38 -4.18 23.88 6.88
C GLN A 38 -2.87 23.86 6.07
N PRO A 39 -2.93 23.85 4.73
CA PRO A 39 -1.77 24.14 3.92
C PRO A 39 -1.51 25.65 3.96
N ASP A 40 -0.40 26.07 4.56
CA ASP A 40 0.12 27.42 4.33
C ASP A 40 0.26 27.63 2.82
N ALA A 41 -0.28 28.76 2.33
CA ALA A 41 -0.34 29.11 0.93
C ALA A 41 1.06 29.05 0.27
N ALA A 42 1.16 28.36 -0.86
CA ALA A 42 2.39 28.26 -1.63
C ALA A 42 2.87 29.65 -2.08
N PRO A 43 4.19 29.95 -2.02
CA PRO A 43 4.72 31.15 -2.65
C PRO A 43 4.59 31.06 -4.17
N ALA A 44 4.28 32.20 -4.80
CA ALA A 44 3.96 32.38 -6.22
C ALA A 44 5.16 32.22 -7.17
N ALA A 45 5.85 31.07 -7.12
CA ALA A 45 6.65 30.58 -8.23
C ALA A 45 5.82 29.50 -8.94
N ALA A 46 5.73 29.56 -10.27
CA ALA A 46 4.88 28.67 -11.07
C ALA A 46 5.11 27.21 -10.67
N ALA A 47 4.15 26.63 -9.93
CA ALA A 47 4.21 25.24 -9.52
C ALA A 47 4.37 24.39 -10.79
N PRO A 48 5.26 23.37 -10.78
CA PRO A 48 5.56 22.60 -11.98
C PRO A 48 4.24 22.16 -12.62
N VAL A 49 4.04 22.64 -13.84
CA VAL A 49 2.88 22.33 -14.64
C VAL A 49 3.01 20.85 -14.92
N ILE A 50 2.11 20.08 -14.31
CA ILE A 50 1.81 18.65 -14.52
C ILE A 50 2.01 17.81 -13.25
N ALA A 51 0.90 17.65 -12.53
CA ALA A 51 0.48 16.40 -11.90
C ALA A 51 -0.90 16.56 -11.24
N PHE A 52 -1.23 17.76 -10.78
CA PHE A 52 -2.42 18.02 -9.96
C PHE A 52 -3.19 19.25 -10.46
N ARG A 53 -3.59 19.27 -11.75
CA ARG A 53 -4.25 20.43 -12.40
C ARG A 53 -5.41 20.99 -11.57
N GLU A 54 -6.18 20.11 -10.95
CA GLU A 54 -7.23 20.42 -9.98
C GLU A 54 -7.10 19.42 -8.84
N ARG A 55 -7.11 19.89 -7.59
CA ARG A 55 -7.12 18.98 -6.43
C ARG A 55 -8.45 18.27 -6.32
N TRP A 56 -8.45 17.09 -5.71
CA TRP A 56 -9.71 16.37 -5.50
C TRP A 56 -10.70 17.14 -4.63
N ALA A 57 -10.23 17.82 -3.59
CA ALA A 57 -11.08 18.68 -2.74
C ALA A 57 -11.74 19.79 -3.56
N ASP A 58 -10.97 20.51 -4.38
CA ASP A 58 -11.48 21.59 -5.24
C ASP A 58 -12.48 21.05 -6.27
N LYS A 59 -12.19 19.86 -6.84
CA LYS A 59 -13.09 19.17 -7.77
C LYS A 59 -14.39 18.76 -7.10
N GLN A 60 -14.34 18.25 -5.88
CA GLN A 60 -15.53 17.91 -5.10
C GLN A 60 -16.38 19.15 -4.81
N ASP A 61 -15.76 20.25 -4.37
CA ASP A 61 -16.45 21.51 -4.09
C ASP A 61 -17.10 22.10 -5.35
N ARG A 62 -16.37 22.09 -6.47
CA ARG A 62 -16.91 22.55 -7.76
C ARG A 62 -18.10 21.69 -8.20
N LEU A 63 -17.97 20.36 -8.14
CA LEU A 63 -19.05 19.45 -8.51
C LEU A 63 -20.25 19.57 -7.55
N ARG A 64 -20.01 19.88 -6.27
CA ARG A 64 -21.07 20.09 -5.28
C ARG A 64 -21.92 21.31 -5.64
N ARG A 65 -21.28 22.41 -6.00
CA ARG A 65 -21.97 23.65 -6.41
C ARG A 65 -22.77 23.48 -7.71
N LEU A 66 -22.33 22.59 -8.59
CA LEU A 66 -23.00 22.31 -9.87
C LEU A 66 -24.10 21.24 -9.75
N SER A 67 -24.07 20.42 -8.70
CA SER A 67 -25.01 19.31 -8.54
C SER A 67 -26.36 19.79 -8.00
N PRO A 68 -27.49 19.42 -8.62
CA PRO A 68 -28.82 19.63 -8.04
C PRO A 68 -28.99 18.99 -6.65
N TYR A 69 -28.15 17.99 -6.34
CA TYR A 69 -28.16 17.24 -5.08
C TYR A 69 -27.07 17.68 -4.10
N GLY A 70 -26.28 18.71 -4.42
CA GLY A 70 -25.10 19.09 -3.64
C GLY A 70 -25.40 19.58 -2.23
N THR A 71 -26.63 19.99 -1.96
CA THR A 71 -27.10 20.42 -0.63
C THR A 71 -27.53 19.25 0.25
N LEU A 72 -27.70 18.04 -0.28
CA LEU A 72 -28.17 16.89 0.49
C LEU A 72 -27.13 16.45 1.53
N PRO A 73 -27.56 16.06 2.75
CA PRO A 73 -26.67 15.49 3.74
C PRO A 73 -26.08 14.18 3.21
N GLY A 74 -24.77 14.00 3.38
CA GLY A 74 -24.06 12.82 2.88
C GLY A 74 -23.73 12.84 1.38
N TRP A 75 -24.03 13.91 0.64
CA TRP A 75 -23.59 14.05 -0.74
C TRP A 75 -22.06 13.92 -0.83
N ARG A 76 -21.60 13.01 -1.68
CA ARG A 76 -20.17 12.79 -1.92
C ARG A 76 -19.93 12.33 -3.35
N VAL A 77 -18.78 12.71 -3.90
CA VAL A 77 -18.27 12.17 -5.17
C VAL A 77 -17.23 11.11 -4.86
N VAL A 78 -17.27 9.99 -5.58
CA VAL A 78 -16.31 8.91 -5.49
C VAL A 78 -15.69 8.71 -6.88
N PRO A 79 -14.34 8.72 -7.00
CA PRO A 79 -13.68 8.46 -8.27
C PRO A 79 -13.53 6.94 -8.47
N VAL A 80 -14.00 6.43 -9.61
CA VAL A 80 -13.99 5.00 -9.92
C VAL A 80 -13.44 4.78 -11.32
N ILE A 81 -12.58 3.77 -11.47
CA ILE A 81 -12.12 3.23 -12.74
C ILE A 81 -12.95 1.98 -13.03
N VAL A 82 -13.57 1.94 -14.21
CA VAL A 82 -14.28 0.76 -14.69
C VAL A 82 -13.31 -0.04 -15.56
N LYS A 83 -13.03 -1.29 -15.18
CA LYS A 83 -12.26 -2.22 -16.00
C LYS A 83 -13.19 -3.27 -16.59
N SER A 84 -13.11 -3.41 -17.90
CA SER A 84 -13.83 -4.42 -18.69
C SER A 84 -12.82 -5.35 -19.35
N HIS A 85 -13.16 -6.63 -19.43
CA HIS A 85 -12.32 -7.71 -19.95
C HIS A 85 -11.11 -8.10 -19.07
N ASP A 86 -11.13 -7.74 -17.78
CA ASP A 86 -10.10 -8.07 -16.80
C ASP A 86 -10.70 -8.82 -15.59
N ASP A 87 -10.00 -9.85 -15.10
CA ASP A 87 -10.35 -10.53 -13.85
C ASP A 87 -9.76 -9.80 -12.64
N LEU A 88 -10.58 -9.04 -11.93
CA LEU A 88 -10.16 -8.26 -10.77
C LEU A 88 -10.13 -9.05 -9.46
N ARG A 89 -10.52 -10.33 -9.43
CA ARG A 89 -10.57 -11.11 -8.18
C ARG A 89 -9.20 -11.19 -7.51
N GLN A 90 -8.14 -11.31 -8.30
CA GLN A 90 -6.77 -11.34 -7.79
C GLN A 90 -6.35 -9.96 -7.24
N GLU A 91 -6.69 -8.87 -7.93
CA GLU A 91 -6.38 -7.52 -7.46
C GLU A 91 -7.18 -7.18 -6.19
N GLN A 92 -8.44 -7.61 -6.11
CA GLN A 92 -9.29 -7.51 -4.92
C GLN A 92 -8.70 -8.25 -3.72
N PHE A 93 -8.20 -9.47 -3.93
CA PHE A 93 -7.52 -10.22 -2.89
C PHE A 93 -6.25 -9.52 -2.41
N ALA A 94 -5.43 -8.99 -3.33
CA ALA A 94 -4.25 -8.22 -2.96
C ALA A 94 -4.61 -6.96 -2.16
N ALA A 95 -5.68 -6.25 -2.54
CA ALA A 95 -6.17 -5.10 -1.79
C ALA A 95 -6.55 -5.46 -0.34
N GLN A 96 -7.18 -6.63 -0.12
CA GLN A 96 -7.49 -7.13 1.23
C GLN A 96 -6.23 -7.43 2.05
N ILE A 97 -5.22 -8.06 1.45
CA ILE A 97 -3.92 -8.31 2.11
C ILE A 97 -3.29 -6.97 2.52
N ILE A 98 -3.26 -6.00 1.62
CA ILE A 98 -2.65 -4.69 1.88
C ILE A 98 -3.40 -3.94 2.98
N ALA A 99 -4.74 -4.00 2.99
CA ALA A 99 -5.56 -3.47 4.06
C ALA A 99 -5.22 -4.13 5.41
N GLN A 100 -5.06 -5.45 5.43
CA GLN A 100 -4.69 -6.16 6.65
C GLN A 100 -3.28 -5.79 7.14
N CYS A 101 -2.31 -5.64 6.23
CA CYS A 101 -0.97 -5.13 6.57
C CYS A 101 -1.02 -3.71 7.13
N HIS A 102 -1.86 -2.84 6.56
CA HIS A 102 -2.07 -1.49 7.07
C HIS A 102 -2.60 -1.53 8.51
N HIS A 103 -3.61 -2.36 8.81
CA HIS A 103 -4.11 -2.55 10.17
C HIS A 103 -3.02 -3.04 11.13
N ILE A 104 -2.20 -4.02 10.71
CA ILE A 104 -1.08 -4.51 11.52
C ILE A 104 -0.09 -3.38 11.86
N PHE A 105 0.20 -2.49 10.92
CA PHE A 105 1.11 -1.36 11.16
C PHE A 105 0.52 -0.31 12.10
N VAL A 106 -0.78 -0.03 11.96
CA VAL A 106 -1.52 0.86 12.86
C VAL A 106 -1.55 0.30 14.29
N ASP A 107 -1.89 -0.98 14.45
CA ASP A 107 -1.93 -1.67 15.76
C ASP A 107 -0.55 -1.68 16.43
N ALA A 108 0.52 -1.82 15.63
CA ALA A 108 1.91 -1.76 16.09
C ALA A 108 2.43 -0.32 16.30
N GLN A 109 1.59 0.70 16.10
CA GLN A 109 1.92 2.13 16.21
C GLN A 109 3.16 2.52 15.37
N LEU A 110 3.28 1.92 14.19
CA LEU A 110 4.36 2.21 13.26
C LEU A 110 3.97 3.36 12.33
N PRO A 111 4.85 4.35 12.11
CA PRO A 111 4.59 5.44 11.17
C PRO A 111 4.87 4.96 9.74
N LEU A 112 4.17 3.92 9.30
CA LEU A 112 4.26 3.35 7.95
C LEU A 112 3.01 3.74 7.18
N SER A 113 3.18 4.18 5.94
CA SER A 113 2.08 4.66 5.11
C SER A 113 1.76 3.64 4.03
N LEU A 114 0.55 3.07 4.07
CA LEU A 114 -0.03 2.29 2.98
C LEU A 114 -1.34 2.95 2.59
N ARG A 115 -1.65 2.96 1.30
CA ARG A 115 -2.96 3.39 0.79
C ARG A 115 -3.69 2.19 0.18
N PRO A 116 -4.42 1.40 0.98
CA PRO A 116 -5.37 0.44 0.43
C PRO A 116 -6.44 1.20 -0.37
N TYR A 117 -6.78 0.69 -1.55
CA TYR A 117 -7.88 1.20 -2.38
C TYR A 117 -8.88 0.08 -2.63
N ALA A 118 -10.16 0.43 -2.72
CA ALA A 118 -11.21 -0.56 -2.91
C ALA A 118 -11.17 -1.14 -4.32
N VAL A 119 -11.31 -2.47 -4.42
CA VAL A 119 -11.47 -3.19 -5.68
C VAL A 119 -12.69 -4.09 -5.52
N LEU A 120 -13.60 -4.01 -6.48
CA LEU A 120 -14.82 -4.79 -6.51
C LEU A 120 -14.90 -5.54 -7.84
N ALA A 121 -14.58 -6.83 -7.82
CA ALA A 121 -14.90 -7.71 -8.94
C ALA A 121 -16.41 -7.89 -9.02
N THR A 122 -17.01 -7.42 -10.11
CA THR A 122 -18.47 -7.54 -10.35
C THR A 122 -18.80 -8.78 -11.19
N SER A 123 -17.82 -9.30 -11.93
CA SER A 123 -17.91 -10.56 -12.67
C SER A 123 -16.51 -11.18 -12.81
N ALA A 124 -16.40 -12.30 -13.54
CA ALA A 124 -15.11 -12.90 -13.86
C ALA A 124 -14.26 -12.08 -14.84
N THR A 125 -14.84 -11.08 -15.52
CA THR A 125 -14.18 -10.28 -16.56
C THR A 125 -14.45 -8.78 -16.42
N SER A 126 -15.01 -8.34 -15.30
CA SER A 126 -15.29 -6.93 -15.07
C SER A 126 -15.27 -6.58 -13.59
N GLY A 127 -14.96 -5.32 -13.32
CA GLY A 127 -15.10 -4.77 -11.98
C GLY A 127 -14.75 -3.30 -11.90
N LEU A 128 -14.77 -2.81 -10.67
CA LEU A 128 -14.56 -1.42 -10.32
C LEU A 128 -13.33 -1.30 -9.44
N ILE A 129 -12.52 -0.27 -9.68
CA ILE A 129 -11.36 0.08 -8.86
C ILE A 129 -11.54 1.53 -8.39
N GLU A 130 -11.39 1.76 -7.10
CA GLU A 130 -11.31 3.12 -6.56
C GLU A 130 -10.09 3.83 -7.13
N ALA A 131 -10.29 4.96 -7.83
CA ALA A 131 -9.17 5.73 -8.32
C ALA A 131 -8.52 6.49 -7.15
N VAL A 132 -7.19 6.48 -7.05
CA VAL A 132 -6.49 7.23 -6.01
C VAL A 132 -6.34 8.69 -6.47
N PRO A 133 -7.07 9.65 -5.90
CA PRO A 133 -7.00 11.05 -6.32
C PRO A 133 -5.65 11.67 -5.98
N ASP A 134 -5.36 12.84 -6.57
CA ASP A 134 -4.16 13.63 -6.28
C ASP A 134 -2.86 12.81 -6.39
N THR A 135 -2.81 11.92 -7.39
CA THR A 135 -1.64 11.10 -7.72
C THR A 135 -1.28 11.19 -9.20
N VAL A 136 -0.01 10.90 -9.50
CA VAL A 136 0.52 10.70 -10.85
C VAL A 136 1.48 9.51 -10.84
N SER A 137 1.49 8.68 -11.89
CA SER A 137 2.51 7.62 -11.97
C SER A 137 3.90 8.22 -12.18
N LEU A 138 4.95 7.60 -11.61
CA LEU A 138 6.33 8.07 -11.81
C LEU A 138 6.72 8.07 -13.29
N ASP A 139 6.18 7.15 -14.09
CA ASP A 139 6.35 7.14 -15.55
C ASP A 139 5.69 8.36 -16.22
N SER A 140 4.45 8.68 -15.84
CA SER A 140 3.74 9.87 -16.37
C SER A 140 4.41 11.16 -15.91
N LEU A 141 4.93 11.20 -14.69
CA LEU A 141 5.67 12.35 -14.18
C LEU A 141 6.90 12.62 -15.05
N LYS A 142 7.71 11.59 -15.32
CA LYS A 142 8.92 11.67 -16.14
C LYS A 142 8.65 12.07 -17.60
N LYS A 143 7.54 11.58 -18.17
CA LYS A 143 7.18 11.86 -19.57
C LYS A 143 6.58 13.25 -19.75
N ASN A 144 5.78 13.68 -18.79
CA ASN A 144 4.99 14.89 -18.95
C ASN A 144 5.67 16.12 -18.34
N ASP A 145 6.51 16.02 -17.30
CA ASP A 145 7.28 17.16 -16.78
C ASP A 145 8.49 17.43 -17.69
N PRO A 146 8.50 18.52 -18.49
CA PRO A 146 9.56 18.80 -19.45
C PRO A 146 10.91 19.13 -18.78
N ASP A 147 10.87 19.56 -17.51
CA ASP A 147 12.05 19.92 -16.73
C ASP A 147 12.49 18.80 -15.78
N TYR A 148 11.94 17.59 -15.93
CA TYR A 148 12.29 16.46 -15.08
C TYR A 148 13.77 16.05 -15.27
N LYS A 149 14.57 16.21 -14.21
CA LYS A 149 15.97 15.73 -14.18
C LYS A 149 16.14 14.51 -13.30
N SER A 150 15.62 14.60 -12.07
CA SER A 150 15.60 13.51 -11.10
C SER A 150 14.39 13.67 -10.18
N LEU A 151 14.10 12.63 -9.40
CA LEU A 151 13.04 12.70 -8.41
C LEU A 151 13.37 13.74 -7.32
N LEU A 152 14.64 13.88 -6.95
CA LEU A 152 15.08 14.91 -5.99
C LEU A 152 14.81 16.32 -6.54
N ASP A 153 15.19 16.60 -7.79
CA ASP A 153 14.93 17.88 -8.45
C ASP A 153 13.42 18.20 -8.50
N PHE A 154 12.57 17.22 -8.82
CA PHE A 154 11.12 17.39 -8.75
C PHE A 154 10.66 17.74 -7.33
N TYR A 155 11.18 17.07 -6.31
CA TYR A 155 10.82 17.36 -4.92
C TYR A 155 11.21 18.78 -4.51
N GLU A 156 12.38 19.26 -4.92
CA GLU A 156 12.84 20.63 -4.64
C GLU A 156 11.96 21.68 -5.34
N ARG A 157 11.62 21.45 -6.62
CA ARG A 157 10.73 22.35 -7.38
C ARG A 157 9.31 22.37 -6.83
N TYR A 158 8.75 21.21 -6.48
CA TYR A 158 7.35 21.11 -6.07
C TYR A 158 7.14 21.44 -4.58
N PHE A 159 7.97 20.90 -3.68
CA PHE A 159 7.82 21.07 -2.23
C PHE A 159 8.64 22.25 -1.66
N GLY A 160 9.54 22.83 -2.46
CA GLY A 160 10.38 23.96 -2.10
C GLY A 160 11.76 23.55 -1.57
N SER A 161 12.46 24.51 -0.97
CA SER A 161 13.85 24.34 -0.50
C SER A 161 14.05 23.08 0.38
N PRO A 162 15.18 22.37 0.25
CA PRO A 162 15.52 21.22 1.10
C PRO A 162 15.50 21.48 2.61
N THR A 163 15.70 22.74 3.00
CA THR A 163 15.66 23.17 4.41
C THR A 163 14.25 23.40 4.93
N GLY A 164 13.27 23.56 4.02
CA GLY A 164 11.87 23.86 4.33
C GLY A 164 11.12 22.69 4.96
N SER A 165 10.12 23.01 5.78
CA SER A 165 9.29 22.01 6.48
C SER A 165 8.50 21.13 5.51
N ARG A 166 7.99 21.71 4.41
CA ARG A 166 7.20 21.00 3.39
C ARG A 166 8.01 19.92 2.67
N PHE A 167 9.23 20.25 2.23
CA PHE A 167 10.14 19.29 1.61
C PHE A 167 10.55 18.17 2.58
N LYS A 168 10.93 18.53 3.82
CA LYS A 168 11.28 17.56 4.86
C LYS A 168 10.12 16.60 5.14
N ARG A 169 8.89 17.10 5.25
CA ARG A 169 7.69 16.28 5.44
C ARG A 169 7.45 15.35 4.24
N ALA A 170 7.60 15.85 3.02
CA ALA A 170 7.44 15.03 1.82
C ALA A 170 8.46 13.88 1.76
N ARG A 171 9.72 14.11 2.16
CA ARG A 171 10.73 13.04 2.27
C ARG A 171 10.40 12.01 3.35
N VAL A 172 9.87 12.45 4.49
CA VAL A 172 9.38 11.53 5.53
C VAL A 172 8.26 10.66 4.97
N ASN A 173 7.26 11.26 4.33
CA ASN A 173 6.15 10.55 3.68
C ASN A 173 6.65 9.53 2.64
N PHE A 174 7.63 9.92 1.84
CA PHE A 174 8.29 9.04 0.87
C PHE A 174 8.94 7.83 1.55
N ILE A 175 9.76 8.06 2.58
CA ILE A 175 10.46 6.99 3.31
C ILE A 175 9.46 6.03 3.98
N GLN A 176 8.44 6.57 4.65
CA GLN A 176 7.43 5.78 5.36
C GLN A 176 6.62 4.88 4.41
N SER A 177 6.25 5.41 3.25
CA SER A 177 5.52 4.64 2.23
C SER A 177 6.43 3.65 1.50
N LEU A 178 7.65 4.06 1.13
CA LEU A 178 8.64 3.18 0.51
C LEU A 178 8.97 1.99 1.41
N SER A 179 9.26 2.20 2.70
CA SER A 179 9.54 1.11 3.63
C SER A 179 8.39 0.10 3.72
N ALA A 180 7.14 0.58 3.75
CA ALA A 180 5.97 -0.28 3.82
C ALA A 180 5.82 -1.13 2.54
N TYR A 181 5.79 -0.48 1.37
CA TYR A 181 5.63 -1.18 0.09
C TYR A 181 6.81 -2.09 -0.25
N SER A 182 8.05 -1.72 0.08
CA SER A 182 9.23 -2.58 -0.13
C SER A 182 9.10 -3.93 0.58
N ILE A 183 8.70 -3.92 1.86
CA ILE A 183 8.51 -5.16 2.63
C ILE A 183 7.32 -5.97 2.11
N LEU A 184 6.22 -5.30 1.74
CA LEU A 184 5.05 -5.98 1.14
C LEU A 184 5.41 -6.66 -0.19
N CYS A 185 6.18 -5.99 -1.05
CA CYS A 185 6.62 -6.57 -2.32
C CYS A 185 7.44 -7.84 -2.09
N PHE A 186 8.36 -7.83 -1.12
CA PHE A 186 9.12 -9.01 -0.75
C PHE A 186 8.24 -10.14 -0.19
N VAL A 187 7.44 -9.86 0.86
CA VAL A 187 6.66 -10.89 1.58
C VAL A 187 5.63 -11.56 0.67
N PHE A 188 4.90 -10.77 -0.12
CA PHE A 188 3.83 -11.29 -0.98
C PHE A 188 4.27 -11.57 -2.42
N GLN A 189 5.55 -11.34 -2.74
CA GLN A 189 6.09 -11.49 -4.09
C GLN A 189 5.24 -10.71 -5.10
N ILE A 190 5.01 -9.43 -4.80
CA ILE A 190 4.34 -8.52 -5.72
C ILE A 190 5.32 -8.23 -6.85
N LYS A 191 4.97 -8.64 -8.06
CA LYS A 191 5.83 -8.49 -9.24
C LYS A 191 5.39 -7.32 -10.11
N ASP A 192 6.08 -7.12 -11.22
CA ASP A 192 5.77 -6.09 -12.21
C ASP A 192 5.82 -4.67 -11.61
N ARG A 193 6.85 -4.40 -10.79
CA ARG A 193 7.02 -3.10 -10.12
C ARG A 193 7.82 -2.13 -11.00
N HIS A 194 7.19 -1.61 -12.07
CA HIS A 194 7.76 -0.55 -12.89
C HIS A 194 7.22 0.85 -12.51
N ASN A 195 7.79 1.92 -13.08
CA ASN A 195 7.42 3.31 -12.73
C ASN A 195 5.97 3.68 -13.11
N GLY A 196 5.31 2.86 -13.93
CA GLY A 196 3.89 3.00 -14.26
C GLY A 196 2.98 2.53 -13.13
N ASN A 197 3.42 1.53 -12.35
CA ASN A 197 2.67 0.93 -11.24
C ASN A 197 3.02 1.54 -9.87
N ILE A 198 3.82 2.61 -9.87
CA ILE A 198 4.19 3.37 -8.67
C ILE A 198 3.69 4.79 -8.87
N LEU A 199 2.67 5.16 -8.11
CA LEU A 199 2.13 6.49 -8.05
C LEU A 199 2.90 7.34 -7.04
N LEU A 200 3.00 8.63 -7.30
CA LEU A 200 3.44 9.67 -6.38
C LEU A 200 2.23 10.54 -6.05
N ASP A 201 1.90 10.64 -4.77
CA ASP A 201 0.86 11.56 -4.31
C ASP A 201 1.42 12.96 -4.10
N ALA A 202 0.52 13.91 -3.90
CA ALA A 202 0.91 15.29 -3.72
C ALA A 202 1.47 15.68 -2.35
N LEU A 203 1.54 14.72 -1.43
CA LEU A 203 2.16 14.86 -0.12
C LEU A 203 3.55 14.21 -0.08
N GLY A 204 3.97 13.52 -1.14
CA GLY A 204 5.26 12.86 -1.25
C GLY A 204 5.25 11.36 -0.93
N HIS A 205 4.08 10.73 -0.77
CA HIS A 205 4.02 9.28 -0.62
C HIS A 205 4.14 8.59 -1.97
N ILE A 206 4.75 7.41 -1.98
CA ILE A 206 4.57 6.46 -3.06
C ILE A 206 3.41 5.51 -2.77
N ILE A 207 2.65 5.17 -3.80
CA ILE A 207 1.52 4.26 -3.71
C ILE A 207 1.65 3.25 -4.84
N HIS A 208 1.82 1.97 -4.49
CA HIS A 208 1.83 0.91 -5.49
C HIS A 208 0.40 0.60 -5.91
N ILE A 209 0.21 0.37 -7.21
CA ILE A 209 -1.06 -0.06 -7.81
C ILE A 209 -0.86 -1.31 -8.67
N ASP A 210 -1.95 -1.83 -9.21
CA ASP A 210 -1.99 -2.97 -10.12
C ASP A 210 -1.31 -4.21 -9.54
N PHE A 211 -1.98 -4.88 -8.61
CA PHE A 211 -1.45 -6.06 -7.93
C PHE A 211 -1.78 -7.38 -8.66
N GLY A 212 -1.95 -7.32 -9.99
CA GLY A 212 -2.30 -8.45 -10.85
C GLY A 212 -1.28 -9.60 -10.87
N PHE A 213 -0.09 -9.43 -10.29
CA PHE A 213 0.93 -10.47 -10.16
C PHE A 213 1.39 -10.62 -8.70
N LEU A 214 0.81 -11.60 -8.00
CA LEU A 214 1.07 -11.92 -6.61
C LEU A 214 1.56 -13.37 -6.46
N PHE A 215 2.38 -13.65 -5.45
CA PHE A 215 2.87 -14.99 -5.10
C PHE A 215 3.57 -15.71 -6.26
N THR A 216 2.94 -16.76 -6.78
CA THR A 216 3.54 -17.63 -7.80
C THR A 216 3.26 -17.15 -9.21
N ASN A 217 2.38 -16.15 -9.39
CA ASN A 217 2.12 -15.56 -10.69
C ASN A 217 3.27 -14.63 -11.09
N SER A 218 3.76 -14.75 -12.31
CA SER A 218 4.82 -13.90 -12.88
C SER A 218 4.43 -13.50 -14.30
N PRO A 219 4.59 -12.23 -14.70
CA PRO A 219 4.45 -11.88 -16.10
C PRO A 219 5.49 -12.66 -16.93
N GLY A 220 5.07 -13.31 -18.01
CA GLY A 220 5.97 -13.99 -18.96
C GLY A 220 6.54 -15.35 -18.57
N GLY A 221 6.07 -16.00 -17.50
CA GLY A 221 6.40 -17.42 -17.24
C GLY A 221 7.80 -17.70 -16.66
N ASN A 222 8.10 -17.14 -15.48
CA ASN A 222 9.35 -17.40 -14.72
C ASN A 222 10.65 -17.03 -15.45
N ILE A 223 10.61 -16.11 -16.42
CA ILE A 223 11.84 -15.46 -16.87
C ILE A 223 12.36 -14.66 -15.68
N GLY A 224 13.51 -15.04 -15.13
CA GLY A 224 14.10 -14.55 -13.87
C GLY A 224 14.52 -13.07 -13.90
N PHE A 225 13.59 -12.18 -14.23
CA PHE A 225 13.82 -10.75 -14.49
C PHE A 225 13.89 -9.89 -13.23
N GLU A 226 13.42 -10.37 -12.07
CA GLU A 226 13.56 -9.65 -10.79
C GLU A 226 14.45 -10.46 -9.84
N SER A 227 15.76 -10.23 -9.91
CA SER A 227 16.73 -10.74 -8.92
C SER A 227 16.67 -9.98 -7.59
N ALA A 228 16.11 -8.76 -7.59
CA ALA A 228 16.04 -7.90 -6.42
C ALA A 228 14.78 -8.18 -5.58
N PRO A 229 14.87 -8.24 -4.23
CA PRO A 229 13.73 -8.44 -3.33
C PRO A 229 12.57 -7.44 -3.51
N PHE A 230 12.90 -6.19 -3.83
CA PHE A 230 11.98 -5.11 -4.17
C PHE A 230 12.73 -4.00 -4.90
N LYS A 231 11.96 -3.10 -5.54
CA LYS A 231 12.50 -1.96 -6.28
C LYS A 231 13.06 -0.88 -5.37
N LEU A 232 14.35 -0.57 -5.54
CA LEU A 232 15.05 0.53 -4.88
C LEU A 232 15.99 1.17 -5.90
N THR A 233 15.55 2.26 -6.54
CA THR A 233 16.31 2.90 -7.62
C THR A 233 17.31 3.94 -7.11
N ASP A 234 18.28 4.32 -7.94
CA ASP A 234 19.24 5.39 -7.63
C ASP A 234 18.53 6.70 -7.29
N GLU A 235 17.45 7.06 -8.00
CA GLU A 235 16.65 8.25 -7.70
C GLU A 235 15.99 8.19 -6.31
N PHE A 236 15.56 6.99 -5.86
CA PHE A 236 14.99 6.83 -4.53
C PHE A 236 16.07 6.97 -3.45
N VAL A 237 17.26 6.42 -3.72
CA VAL A 237 18.43 6.53 -2.83
C VAL A 237 18.95 7.96 -2.76
N GLU A 238 19.00 8.66 -3.90
CA GLU A 238 19.33 10.09 -3.98
C GLU A 238 18.33 10.94 -3.20
N LEU A 239 17.02 10.69 -3.35
CA LEU A 239 15.98 11.34 -2.54
C LEU A 239 16.10 11.02 -1.04
N MET A 240 16.88 10.03 -0.65
CA MET A 240 17.24 9.72 0.74
C MET A 240 18.65 10.18 1.13
N ASP A 241 19.30 11.08 0.38
CA ASP A 241 20.67 11.59 0.61
C ASP A 241 21.76 10.50 0.55
N GLY A 242 21.50 9.40 -0.15
CA GLY A 242 22.45 8.32 -0.35
C GLY A 242 22.49 7.27 0.77
N PRO A 243 23.18 6.14 0.55
CA PRO A 243 23.12 4.95 1.41
C PRO A 243 23.75 5.13 2.80
N ARG A 244 24.57 6.17 3.00
CA ARG A 244 25.24 6.48 4.29
C ARG A 244 24.50 7.54 5.12
N SER A 245 23.39 8.08 4.60
CA SER A 245 22.68 9.19 5.23
C SER A 245 21.93 8.77 6.50
N LYS A 246 21.42 9.76 7.25
CA LYS A 246 20.48 9.51 8.35
C LYS A 246 19.13 8.99 7.84
N LEU A 247 18.67 9.51 6.71
CA LEU A 247 17.37 9.18 6.13
C LEU A 247 17.34 7.76 5.58
N PHE A 248 18.44 7.29 4.99
CA PHE A 248 18.56 5.91 4.54
C PHE A 248 18.62 4.91 5.71
N ARG A 249 19.25 5.31 6.82
CA ARG A 249 19.20 4.53 8.08
C ARG A 249 17.79 4.47 8.67
N GLU A 250 17.02 5.55 8.54
CA GLU A 250 15.61 5.57 8.93
C GLU A 250 14.76 4.63 8.05
N PHE A 251 14.96 4.66 6.72
CA PHE A 251 14.37 3.70 5.79
C PHE A 251 14.65 2.25 6.19
N ARG A 252 15.93 1.90 6.46
CA ARG A 252 16.30 0.55 6.95
C ARG A 252 15.59 0.21 8.26
N SER A 253 15.58 1.13 9.22
CA SER A 253 14.92 0.92 10.51
C SER A 253 13.42 0.66 10.36
N LEU A 254 12.75 1.41 9.47
CA LEU A 254 11.33 1.24 9.18
C LEU A 254 11.05 -0.07 8.44
N CYS A 255 11.92 -0.50 7.51
CA CYS A 255 11.83 -1.82 6.88
C CYS A 255 11.90 -2.95 7.91
N VAL A 256 12.84 -2.87 8.87
CA VAL A 256 12.97 -3.87 9.95
C VAL A 256 11.70 -3.89 10.80
N LYS A 257 11.19 -2.72 11.19
CA LYS A 257 9.96 -2.61 11.99
C LYS A 257 8.73 -3.14 11.24
N ALA A 258 8.59 -2.80 9.96
CA ALA A 258 7.52 -3.28 9.09
C ALA A 258 7.55 -4.81 9.01
N TYR A 259 8.69 -5.39 8.65
CA TYR A 259 8.84 -6.84 8.57
C TYR A 259 8.57 -7.52 9.91
N TRP A 260 9.10 -6.99 11.00
CA TRP A 260 8.88 -7.54 12.34
C TRP A 260 7.40 -7.55 12.73
N ALA A 261 6.64 -6.49 12.40
CA ALA A 261 5.21 -6.44 12.66
C ALA A 261 4.43 -7.47 11.85
N LEU A 262 4.78 -7.68 10.58
CA LEU A 262 4.19 -8.74 9.74
C LEU A 262 4.55 -10.14 10.26
N HIS A 263 5.83 -10.36 10.62
CA HIS A 263 6.31 -11.61 11.22
C HIS A 263 5.54 -11.95 12.50
N LYS A 264 5.35 -10.99 13.40
CA LYS A 264 4.57 -11.16 14.64
C LYS A 264 3.10 -11.49 14.40
N ASN A 265 2.56 -11.13 13.24
CA ASN A 265 1.16 -11.37 12.85
C ASN A 265 1.05 -12.43 11.72
N MET A 266 2.08 -13.28 11.53
CA MET A 266 2.13 -14.20 10.41
C MET A 266 0.94 -15.16 10.36
N ASP A 267 0.43 -15.62 11.49
CA ASP A 267 -0.69 -16.55 11.53
C ASP A 267 -1.97 -15.94 10.94
N LYS A 268 -2.22 -14.65 11.19
CA LYS A 268 -3.35 -13.91 10.61
C LYS A 268 -3.21 -13.79 9.08
N LEU A 269 -1.99 -13.49 8.61
CA LEU A 269 -1.69 -13.35 7.19
C LEU A 269 -1.80 -14.69 6.46
N LEU A 270 -1.26 -15.76 7.06
CA LEU A 270 -1.35 -17.12 6.54
C LEU A 270 -2.81 -17.58 6.47
N LEU A 271 -3.60 -17.35 7.52
CA LEU A 271 -5.02 -17.68 7.55
C LEU A 271 -5.81 -16.95 6.46
N LEU A 272 -5.58 -15.64 6.27
CA LEU A 272 -6.25 -14.86 5.22
C LEU A 272 -5.96 -15.44 3.82
N VAL A 273 -4.70 -15.79 3.56
CA VAL A 273 -4.30 -16.39 2.28
C VAL A 273 -4.87 -17.79 2.12
N GLU A 274 -4.92 -18.57 3.21
CA GLU A 274 -5.50 -19.90 3.23
C GLU A 274 -7.01 -19.92 2.99
N MET A 275 -7.76 -18.97 3.55
CA MET A 275 -9.21 -18.87 3.35
C MET A 275 -9.57 -18.59 1.89
N MET A 276 -8.78 -17.76 1.22
CA MET A 276 -8.97 -17.47 -0.22
C MET A 276 -8.62 -18.66 -1.12
N LEU A 277 -7.91 -19.66 -0.57
CA LEU A 277 -7.52 -20.90 -1.23
C LEU A 277 -8.54 -22.04 -1.07
N VAL A 278 -9.66 -21.84 -0.36
CA VAL A 278 -10.66 -22.90 -0.09
C VAL A 278 -11.41 -23.33 -1.35
N ASN A 279 -11.46 -22.48 -2.39
CA ASN A 279 -12.13 -22.78 -3.64
C ASN A 279 -11.18 -23.43 -4.66
N ASP A 280 -10.88 -24.73 -4.51
CA ASP A 280 -10.04 -25.50 -5.45
C ASP A 280 -10.79 -25.97 -6.72
N GLN A 281 -11.97 -25.40 -6.98
CA GLN A 281 -12.71 -25.63 -8.21
C GLN A 281 -11.96 -24.98 -9.38
N ALA A 282 -11.77 -25.71 -10.49
CA ALA A 282 -10.95 -25.28 -11.63
C ALA A 282 -11.38 -23.91 -12.22
N GLU A 283 -12.67 -23.57 -12.15
CA GLU A 283 -13.26 -22.31 -12.65
C GLU A 283 -13.02 -21.11 -11.71
N LEU A 284 -12.67 -21.35 -10.45
CA LEU A 284 -12.43 -20.33 -9.41
C LEU A 284 -10.94 -20.16 -9.08
N ARG A 285 -10.05 -20.93 -9.74
CA ARG A 285 -8.60 -20.88 -9.47
C ARG A 285 -8.00 -19.57 -9.96
N LEU A 286 -7.57 -18.73 -9.02
CA LEU A 286 -6.85 -17.49 -9.32
C LEU A 286 -5.44 -17.77 -9.84
N PRO A 287 -4.92 -16.97 -10.80
CA PRO A 287 -3.57 -17.15 -11.35
C PRO A 287 -2.44 -17.12 -10.31
N CYS A 288 -2.61 -16.37 -9.21
CA CYS A 288 -1.67 -16.32 -8.08
C CYS A 288 -1.44 -17.66 -7.36
N PHE A 289 -2.23 -18.70 -7.68
CA PHE A 289 -2.13 -20.04 -7.13
C PHE A 289 -1.80 -21.11 -8.18
N SER A 290 -1.23 -20.70 -9.31
CA SER A 290 -0.86 -21.58 -10.43
C SER A 290 0.05 -22.76 -10.04
N ARG A 291 0.88 -22.61 -8.99
CA ARG A 291 1.76 -23.69 -8.48
C ARG A 291 1.14 -24.49 -7.33
N GLY A 292 -0.15 -24.27 -7.03
CA GLY A 292 -0.92 -24.96 -6.02
C GLY A 292 -0.86 -24.33 -4.61
N LYS A 293 -1.90 -24.60 -3.81
CA LYS A 293 -2.08 -24.10 -2.43
C LYS A 293 -0.83 -24.29 -1.57
N LYS A 294 -0.27 -25.51 -1.57
CA LYS A 294 0.89 -25.88 -0.73
C LYS A 294 2.12 -25.03 -1.05
N ALA A 295 2.47 -24.88 -2.32
CA ALA A 295 3.64 -24.10 -2.73
C ALA A 295 3.52 -22.62 -2.35
N THR A 296 2.34 -22.03 -2.51
CA THR A 296 2.10 -20.63 -2.13
C THR A 296 2.20 -20.43 -0.62
N MET A 297 1.58 -21.32 0.16
CA MET A 297 1.61 -21.27 1.62
C MET A 297 3.01 -21.51 2.19
N ASP A 298 3.72 -22.54 1.70
CA ASP A 298 5.08 -22.87 2.12
C ASP A 298 6.03 -21.71 1.80
N GLY A 299 5.90 -21.12 0.61
CA GLY A 299 6.71 -19.97 0.20
C GLY A 299 6.44 -18.72 1.05
N LEU A 300 5.17 -18.41 1.34
CA LEU A 300 4.82 -17.28 2.22
C LEU A 300 5.34 -17.51 3.64
N ARG A 301 5.16 -18.71 4.17
CA ARG A 301 5.66 -19.10 5.48
C ARG A 301 7.18 -18.96 5.53
N GLN A 302 7.90 -19.46 4.54
CA GLN A 302 9.36 -19.34 4.43
C GLN A 302 9.80 -17.86 4.45
N ARG A 303 9.13 -16.99 3.71
CA ARG A 303 9.47 -15.55 3.66
C ARG A 303 9.16 -14.81 4.97
N LEU A 304 8.14 -15.23 5.71
CA LEU A 304 7.82 -14.72 7.04
C LEU A 304 8.73 -15.30 8.14
N ASN A 305 9.48 -16.36 7.82
CA ASN A 305 10.54 -16.97 8.63
C ASN A 305 10.12 -17.24 10.10
N PRO A 306 9.32 -18.30 10.36
CA PRO A 306 8.80 -18.60 11.70
C PRO A 306 9.94 -18.86 12.69
N GLY A 307 9.83 -18.28 13.89
CA GLY A 307 10.83 -18.44 14.94
C GLY A 307 12.06 -17.53 14.83
N LEU A 308 12.09 -16.61 13.85
CA LEU A 308 13.17 -15.63 13.72
C LEU A 308 13.24 -14.71 14.94
N GLY A 309 14.42 -14.65 15.58
CA GLY A 309 14.69 -13.71 16.67
C GLY A 309 14.80 -12.26 16.18
N LYS A 310 14.63 -11.29 17.09
CA LYS A 310 14.65 -9.86 16.76
C LYS A 310 15.97 -9.40 16.12
N VAL A 311 17.11 -9.90 16.60
CA VAL A 311 18.44 -9.56 16.06
C VAL A 311 18.62 -10.14 14.65
N ALA A 312 18.33 -11.43 14.48
CA ALA A 312 18.38 -12.09 13.18
C ALA A 312 17.39 -11.47 12.17
N CYS A 313 16.24 -10.97 12.62
CA CYS A 313 15.32 -10.19 11.80
C CYS A 313 15.94 -8.91 11.27
N GLN A 314 16.69 -8.19 12.09
CA GLN A 314 17.37 -6.98 11.65
C GLN A 314 18.44 -7.28 10.61
N GLU A 315 19.26 -8.31 10.82
CA GLU A 315 20.28 -8.76 9.85
C GLU A 315 19.63 -9.18 8.54
N PHE A 316 18.62 -10.06 8.61
CA PHE A 316 17.88 -10.54 7.44
C PHE A 316 17.29 -9.40 6.59
N VAL A 317 16.62 -8.43 7.23
CA VAL A 317 16.02 -7.30 6.48
C VAL A 317 17.09 -6.36 5.94
N ASN A 318 18.20 -6.17 6.65
CA ASN A 318 19.31 -5.41 6.10
C ASN A 318 19.90 -6.09 4.86
N ASP A 319 20.05 -7.41 4.87
CA ASP A 319 20.51 -8.17 3.70
C ASP A 319 19.54 -8.05 2.53
N LEU A 320 18.23 -8.00 2.76
CA LEU A 320 17.24 -7.72 1.71
C LEU A 320 17.42 -6.32 1.11
N VAL A 321 17.61 -5.31 1.96
CA VAL A 321 17.89 -3.94 1.49
C VAL A 321 19.20 -3.90 0.71
N ASP A 322 20.23 -4.59 1.19
CA ASP A 322 21.53 -4.68 0.53
C ASP A 322 21.44 -5.42 -0.80
N GLN A 323 20.62 -6.47 -0.94
CA GLN A 323 20.36 -7.14 -2.22
C GLN A 323 19.59 -6.25 -3.20
N SER A 324 18.59 -5.53 -2.70
CA SER A 324 17.81 -4.57 -3.48
C SER A 324 18.63 -3.36 -3.92
N LEU A 325 19.61 -2.95 -3.11
CA LEU A 325 20.68 -2.07 -3.54
C LEU A 325 21.51 -2.82 -4.59
N ASP A 326 22.15 -3.96 -4.24
CA ASP A 326 23.22 -4.80 -4.89
C ASP A 326 22.97 -5.18 -6.35
N ASN A 327 21.78 -4.91 -6.91
CA ASN A 327 21.62 -4.73 -8.35
C ASN A 327 22.50 -3.57 -8.91
N TRP A 328 23.07 -2.72 -8.04
CA TRP A 328 24.20 -1.78 -8.30
C TRP A 328 25.59 -2.43 -8.30
N ARG A 329 25.86 -3.48 -7.51
CA ARG A 329 27.23 -4.01 -7.33
C ARG A 329 27.76 -4.61 -8.61
N THR A 330 26.91 -5.18 -9.46
CA THR A 330 27.33 -5.64 -10.79
C THR A 330 27.84 -4.48 -11.65
N ARG A 331 27.36 -3.25 -11.49
CA ARG A 331 27.88 -2.08 -12.25
C ARG A 331 29.10 -1.42 -11.61
N TRP A 332 29.25 -1.49 -10.30
CA TRP A 332 30.39 -0.87 -9.60
C TRP A 332 31.59 -1.82 -9.48
N TYR A 333 31.37 -3.13 -9.35
CA TYR A 333 32.43 -4.15 -9.34
C TYR A 333 33.05 -4.32 -10.73
N ASP A 334 32.24 -4.25 -11.81
CA ASP A 334 32.74 -4.23 -13.20
C ASP A 334 33.58 -2.97 -13.48
N LYS A 335 33.20 -1.81 -12.93
CA LYS A 335 33.93 -0.54 -13.09
C LYS A 335 35.18 -0.47 -12.22
N TYR A 336 35.19 -1.14 -11.06
CA TYR A 336 36.35 -1.26 -10.19
C TYR A 336 37.38 -2.27 -10.75
N GLN A 337 36.95 -3.40 -11.34
CA GLN A 337 37.86 -4.30 -12.08
C GLN A 337 38.48 -3.62 -13.30
N TYR A 338 37.71 -2.78 -14.03
CA TYR A 338 38.22 -2.00 -15.15
C TYR A 338 39.27 -0.96 -14.72
N CYS A 339 39.07 -0.27 -13.58
CA CYS A 339 40.01 0.74 -13.09
C CYS A 339 41.23 0.17 -12.33
N CYS A 340 41.10 -1.00 -11.70
CA CYS A 340 42.16 -1.52 -10.81
C CYS A 340 42.94 -2.72 -11.36
N MET A 341 42.47 -3.42 -12.40
CA MET A 341 43.16 -4.62 -12.94
C MET A 341 43.45 -4.60 -14.44
N GLY A 342 43.01 -3.60 -15.21
CA GLY A 342 43.55 -3.30 -16.55
C GLY A 342 43.67 -4.48 -17.52
N ILE A 343 42.61 -5.28 -17.69
CA ILE A 343 42.56 -6.32 -18.72
C ILE A 343 41.41 -5.99 -19.66
N LEU A 344 41.73 -5.93 -20.96
CA LEU A 344 40.89 -5.58 -22.10
C LEU A 344 39.59 -6.40 -22.19
#